data_AF-A0A1G2GY80-F1
#
_entry.id   AF-A0A1G2GY80-F1
#
_cell.length_a   1.000
_cell.length_b   1.000
_cell.length_c   1.000
_cell.angle_alpha   90.00
_cell.angle_beta   90.00
_cell.angle_gamma   90.00
#
_symmetry.space_group_name_H-M   'P 1'
#
loop_
_entity.id
_entity.type
_entity.pdbx_description
1 polymer ?
#
loop_
_entity_poly.entity_id
_entity_poly.type
_entity_poly.pdbx_seq_one_letter_code
_entity_poly.pdbx_strand_id
1 'polypeptide(L)'
;MPPRFETPQDSDSSSEKIIDSKPRLRGIFQSLKLLESEQFELSDVSWKELWQGVKPFENGLEFSDNVREVIRMWVSKKVPALKESVSRLEDLPEDALVDALGQNWFEALDDEEKGFEVSGQRREVLLTVMAGVVSRIETYTVKNIIEHASQKDLEKLGLTEDLRGLTLDVLDASIKTNPLFARFRAFSLLTPKPPEEATGVKMFVPGDTGPHTIAELFPHETQFIARRFTDVLEKGGAWQAHPGAEEFKKYLEGLAVFYAEKNPDAAEVHLKNLERLYLDALASGFPILVNSGRFGMYKEPYLDPELKISLATPDAKHELDEFRRAQAAMAESLSEFNLDEFHDPLARRPVASATVVGGYGVNLILNAVAQERPAILLYYDKEVQAYDRRFPMLMSLAENTDSVFADLSEEERRTQIEKMSRMLTMLHEYGHDIFPHKTDESILTPAYERFGGHSATSIDEVKAETMYRAFVPAILERGGLEGTKEQWAVAMVISSLNVASEQPVGDEYYYGAIYTLNRLFEEGVVTFSGGKIHIHDFERLYAINKENAQSLVALHTDETIDEQKTRVWIRKNCRALPIVSEAAQFVKEFAKTI
;
A
#
# COMPACT_ATOMS: atom_id res chain seq x y z
N MET A 1 75.09 -31.66 25.31
CA MET A 1 74.37 -32.95 25.27
C MET A 1 73.50 -32.98 24.02
N PRO A 2 73.24 -34.19 23.47
CA PRO A 2 73.25 -34.54 22.03
C PRO A 2 71.96 -34.14 21.25
N PRO A 3 71.93 -34.37 19.92
CA PRO A 3 71.01 -33.72 18.97
C PRO A 3 69.85 -34.61 18.45
N ARG A 4 68.93 -33.93 17.72
CA ARG A 4 67.94 -34.37 16.70
C ARG A 4 66.70 -35.16 17.15
N PHE A 5 65.52 -34.75 16.68
CA PHE A 5 64.82 -35.37 15.53
C PHE A 5 63.69 -34.45 14.99
N GLU A 6 63.68 -34.24 13.68
CA GLU A 6 62.55 -33.70 12.90
C GLU A 6 61.67 -34.87 12.39
N THR A 7 60.35 -34.72 12.65
CA THR A 7 59.11 -35.07 11.89
C THR A 7 58.89 -36.41 11.17
N PRO A 8 57.63 -36.91 11.21
CA PRO A 8 56.75 -36.90 10.01
C PRO A 8 55.33 -36.35 10.33
N GLN A 9 54.85 -35.34 9.59
CA GLN A 9 54.00 -35.41 8.39
C GLN A 9 52.52 -35.74 8.64
N ASP A 10 51.69 -34.72 8.38
CA ASP A 10 50.27 -34.67 8.01
C ASP A 10 49.41 -35.93 8.13
N SER A 11 48.34 -35.81 8.92
CA SER A 11 47.00 -36.23 8.47
C SER A 11 45.91 -35.41 9.18
N ASP A 12 45.16 -34.69 8.36
CA ASP A 12 43.80 -34.17 8.59
C ASP A 12 43.47 -33.58 9.96
N SER A 13 43.79 -32.30 10.13
CA SER A 13 42.83 -31.41 10.79
C SER A 13 42.26 -30.48 9.73
N SER A 14 41.12 -30.88 9.15
CA SER A 14 40.13 -29.89 8.74
C SER A 14 39.79 -29.09 9.99
N SER A 15 40.55 -28.01 10.22
CA SER A 15 40.10 -26.94 11.08
C SER A 15 38.87 -26.40 10.39
N GLU A 16 37.71 -26.95 10.78
CA GLU A 16 36.45 -26.27 10.64
C GLU A 16 36.74 -24.82 11.00
N LYS A 17 36.66 -23.93 10.00
CA LYS A 17 36.66 -22.51 10.24
C LYS A 17 35.53 -22.31 11.24
N ILE A 18 35.87 -22.11 12.51
CA ILE A 18 34.95 -21.66 13.52
C ILE A 18 34.41 -20.34 12.96
N ILE A 19 33.20 -20.39 12.43
CA ILE A 19 32.51 -19.22 11.92
C ILE A 19 32.37 -18.31 13.12
N ASP A 20 33.08 -17.19 13.07
CA ASP A 20 33.12 -16.18 14.13
C ASP A 20 31.68 -15.82 14.54
N SER A 21 31.32 -16.16 15.77
CA SER A 21 29.95 -16.35 16.26
C SER A 21 29.24 -15.06 16.64
N LYS A 22 29.28 -14.05 15.77
CA LYS A 22 28.38 -12.88 15.85
C LYS A 22 28.01 -12.41 14.44
N PRO A 23 26.71 -12.24 14.10
CA PRO A 23 26.32 -11.49 12.91
C PRO A 23 26.94 -10.09 13.03
N ARG A 24 27.96 -9.79 12.21
CA ARG A 24 28.62 -8.49 12.28
C ARG A 24 27.67 -7.43 11.72
N LEU A 25 27.06 -6.66 12.62
CA LEU A 25 26.30 -5.42 12.38
C LEU A 25 27.10 -4.31 11.64
N ARG A 26 28.27 -4.60 11.05
CA ARG A 26 29.18 -3.63 10.42
C ARG A 26 28.49 -2.84 9.31
N GLY A 27 27.75 -3.52 8.43
CA GLY A 27 26.99 -2.87 7.37
C GLY A 27 25.93 -1.90 7.91
N ILE A 28 25.23 -2.27 8.98
CA ILE A 28 24.27 -1.38 9.66
C ILE A 28 25.00 -0.17 10.24
N PHE A 29 26.06 -0.36 11.02
CA PHE A 29 26.80 0.76 11.62
C PHE A 29 27.41 1.71 10.58
N GLN A 30 27.94 1.19 9.47
CA GLN A 30 28.48 2.00 8.38
C GLN A 30 27.37 2.79 7.67
N SER A 31 26.24 2.13 7.39
CA SER A 31 25.07 2.76 6.78
C SER A 31 24.49 3.87 7.65
N LEU A 32 24.30 3.59 8.94
CA LEU A 32 23.86 4.58 9.92
C LEU A 32 24.84 5.76 9.97
N LYS A 33 26.15 5.50 10.03
CA LYS A 33 27.16 6.56 10.05
C LYS A 33 27.08 7.47 8.82
N LEU A 34 26.86 6.92 7.63
CA LEU A 34 26.82 7.68 6.37
C LEU A 34 25.50 8.43 6.18
N LEU A 35 24.38 7.83 6.56
CA LEU A 35 23.05 8.43 6.48
C LEU A 35 22.85 9.49 7.58
N GLU A 36 23.32 9.23 8.80
CA GLU A 36 23.17 10.17 9.92
C GLU A 36 24.22 11.29 9.91
N SER A 37 25.25 11.23 9.05
CA SER A 37 26.29 12.27 9.00
C SER A 37 25.71 13.61 8.55
N GLU A 38 25.81 14.61 9.45
CA GLU A 38 25.39 15.99 9.19
C GLU A 38 26.26 16.67 8.13
N GLN A 39 27.55 16.32 8.09
CA GLN A 39 28.48 16.75 7.06
C GLN A 39 28.70 15.59 6.09
N PHE A 40 28.48 15.84 4.82
CA PHE A 40 28.89 14.95 3.75
C PHE A 40 29.77 15.77 2.82
N GLU A 41 30.95 15.26 2.46
CA GLU A 41 31.91 16.00 1.61
C GLU A 41 31.34 16.39 0.23
N LEU A 42 30.16 15.85 -0.15
CA LEU A 42 29.44 16.13 -1.40
C LEU A 42 28.10 16.88 -1.19
N SER A 43 27.77 17.35 0.03
CA SER A 43 26.59 18.17 0.30
C SER A 43 26.85 19.15 1.45
N ASP A 44 26.87 20.45 1.14
CA ASP A 44 27.06 21.53 2.12
C ASP A 44 25.86 21.75 3.07
N VAL A 45 24.72 21.10 2.80
CA VAL A 45 23.47 21.28 3.56
C VAL A 45 23.27 20.13 4.54
N SER A 46 23.11 20.47 5.82
CA SER A 46 22.78 19.51 6.88
C SER A 46 21.40 18.91 6.63
N TRP A 47 21.21 17.61 6.92
CA TRP A 47 19.88 17.01 6.79
C TRP A 47 18.83 17.70 7.69
N LYS A 48 19.27 18.34 8.77
CA LYS A 48 18.43 19.16 9.67
C LYS A 48 17.96 20.48 9.05
N GLU A 49 18.54 20.88 7.93
CA GLU A 49 18.20 22.11 7.21
C GLU A 49 17.39 21.84 5.93
N LEU A 50 17.13 20.56 5.60
CA LEU A 50 16.40 20.17 4.38
C LEU A 50 15.03 20.83 4.28
N TRP A 51 14.35 21.02 5.40
CA TRP A 51 13.05 21.69 5.44
C TRP A 51 13.06 23.11 4.87
N GLN A 52 14.21 23.80 4.90
CA GLN A 52 14.36 25.14 4.31
C GLN A 52 14.41 25.10 2.78
N GLY A 53 14.75 23.95 2.20
CA GLY A 53 14.79 23.71 0.76
C GLY A 53 13.45 23.25 0.17
N VAL A 54 12.44 22.99 1.01
CA VAL A 54 11.11 22.58 0.55
C VAL A 54 10.39 23.80 -0.05
N LYS A 55 9.95 23.65 -1.30
CA LYS A 55 9.25 24.72 -2.03
C LYS A 55 7.91 25.06 -1.35
N PRO A 56 7.42 26.31 -1.49
CA PRO A 56 6.04 26.63 -1.12
C PRO A 56 5.05 25.69 -1.80
N PHE A 57 3.94 25.41 -1.13
CA PHE A 57 2.89 24.49 -1.57
C PHE A 57 1.53 25.17 -1.43
N GLU A 58 0.56 24.82 -2.27
CA GLU A 58 -0.81 25.32 -2.21
C GLU A 58 -1.81 24.31 -1.64
N ASN A 59 -1.46 23.03 -1.56
CA ASN A 59 -2.32 21.95 -1.04
C ASN A 59 -1.50 20.81 -0.42
N GLY A 60 -2.20 19.77 0.07
CA GLY A 60 -1.58 18.60 0.70
C GLY A 60 -0.71 17.78 -0.26
N LEU A 61 -1.17 17.58 -1.49
CA LEU A 61 -0.44 16.85 -2.53
C LEU A 61 0.92 17.50 -2.83
N GLU A 62 0.93 18.80 -3.16
CA GLU A 62 2.16 19.56 -3.40
C GLU A 62 3.10 19.55 -2.19
N PHE A 63 2.56 19.61 -0.98
CA PHE A 63 3.36 19.48 0.24
C PHE A 63 4.09 18.12 0.31
N SER A 64 3.37 17.02 0.10
CA SER A 64 3.95 15.65 0.11
C SER A 64 5.04 15.51 -0.96
N ASP A 65 4.78 15.99 -2.18
CA ASP A 65 5.74 15.93 -3.28
C ASP A 65 6.99 16.77 -3.04
N ASN A 66 6.81 18.02 -2.61
CA ASN A 66 7.94 18.94 -2.37
C ASN A 66 8.84 18.42 -1.25
N VAL A 67 8.27 17.83 -0.19
CA VAL A 67 9.06 17.18 0.87
C VAL A 67 9.84 16.00 0.29
N ARG A 68 9.19 15.11 -0.46
CA ARG A 68 9.86 13.94 -1.02
C ARG A 68 10.91 14.25 -2.05
N GLU A 69 10.72 15.27 -2.89
CA GLU A 69 11.72 15.72 -3.86
C GLU A 69 13.04 16.05 -3.14
N VAL A 70 12.96 16.80 -2.03
CA VAL A 70 14.11 17.16 -1.21
C VAL A 70 14.75 15.93 -0.55
N ILE A 71 13.95 15.00 -0.02
CA ILE A 71 14.45 13.76 0.58
C ILE A 71 15.13 12.86 -0.47
N ARG A 72 14.52 12.67 -1.64
CA ARG A 72 15.07 11.88 -2.75
C ARG A 72 16.38 12.46 -3.25
N MET A 73 16.47 13.78 -3.40
CA MET A 73 17.71 14.48 -3.74
C MET A 73 18.81 14.29 -2.69
N TRP A 74 18.45 14.23 -1.40
CA TRP A 74 19.41 13.94 -0.34
C TRP A 74 19.89 12.49 -0.40
N VAL A 75 18.97 11.53 -0.61
CA VAL A 75 19.29 10.09 -0.75
C VAL A 75 20.19 9.85 -1.96
N SER A 76 19.89 10.44 -3.13
CA SER A 76 20.66 10.23 -4.36
C SER A 76 22.13 10.66 -4.24
N LYS A 77 22.41 11.71 -3.46
CA LYS A 77 23.78 12.12 -3.13
C LYS A 77 24.52 11.13 -2.23
N LYS A 78 23.80 10.37 -1.41
CA LYS A 78 24.37 9.42 -0.44
C LYS A 78 24.57 8.03 -1.02
N VAL A 79 23.72 7.60 -1.97
CA VAL A 79 23.73 6.26 -2.55
C VAL A 79 25.10 5.82 -3.09
N PRO A 80 25.84 6.63 -3.87
CA PRO A 80 27.16 6.23 -4.38
C PRO A 80 28.14 5.84 -3.26
N ALA A 81 28.28 6.67 -2.23
CA ALA A 81 29.15 6.38 -1.10
C ALA A 81 28.66 5.21 -0.23
N LEU A 82 27.34 5.00 -0.15
CA LEU A 82 26.77 3.83 0.51
C LEU A 82 27.15 2.54 -0.21
N LYS A 83 27.06 2.51 -1.55
CA LYS A 83 27.47 1.36 -2.36
C LYS A 83 28.96 1.06 -2.23
N GLU A 84 29.81 2.09 -2.27
CA GLU A 84 31.25 1.92 -2.07
C GLU A 84 31.62 1.38 -0.68
N SER A 85 30.85 1.76 0.35
CA SER A 85 31.17 1.45 1.74
C SER A 85 30.52 0.16 2.26
N VAL A 86 29.46 -0.31 1.60
CA VAL A 86 28.62 -1.42 2.06
C VAL A 86 28.52 -2.48 0.97
N SER A 87 29.33 -3.53 1.10
CA SER A 87 29.51 -4.57 0.08
C SER A 87 28.27 -5.39 -0.28
N ARG A 88 27.16 -5.20 0.43
CA ARG A 88 25.86 -5.85 0.14
C ARG A 88 24.96 -5.03 -0.79
N LEU A 89 25.41 -3.86 -1.20
CA LEU A 89 24.68 -2.92 -2.04
C LEU A 89 25.38 -2.68 -3.39
N GLU A 90 26.63 -3.16 -3.55
CA GLU A 90 27.47 -2.90 -4.73
C GLU A 90 26.79 -3.32 -6.04
N ASP A 91 26.06 -4.44 -6.01
CA ASP A 91 25.36 -5.05 -7.14
C ASP A 91 24.01 -4.38 -7.45
N LEU A 92 23.39 -3.66 -6.51
CA LEU A 92 22.06 -3.09 -6.70
C LEU A 92 22.08 -1.87 -7.65
N PRO A 93 21.10 -1.72 -8.57
CA PRO A 93 20.97 -0.52 -9.40
C PRO A 93 20.83 0.73 -8.55
N GLU A 94 21.54 1.81 -8.91
CA GLU A 94 21.53 3.05 -8.12
C GLU A 94 20.16 3.70 -8.06
N ASP A 95 19.50 3.86 -9.21
CA ASP A 95 18.17 4.48 -9.28
C ASP A 95 17.13 3.69 -8.48
N ALA A 96 17.14 2.35 -8.60
CA ALA A 96 16.26 1.48 -7.82
C ALA A 96 16.53 1.58 -6.31
N LEU A 97 17.80 1.72 -5.90
CA LEU A 97 18.15 1.92 -4.49
C LEU A 97 17.74 3.31 -3.98
N VAL A 98 17.83 4.34 -4.82
CA VAL A 98 17.32 5.69 -4.51
C VAL A 98 15.81 5.66 -4.32
N ASP A 99 15.08 5.01 -5.22
CA ASP A 99 13.62 4.95 -5.14
C ASP A 99 13.16 4.03 -4.00
N ALA A 100 13.84 2.92 -3.73
CA ALA A 100 13.59 2.10 -2.57
C ALA A 100 13.76 2.90 -1.26
N LEU A 101 14.86 3.63 -1.10
CA LEU A 101 15.13 4.38 0.14
C LEU A 101 14.37 5.71 0.26
N GLY A 102 14.08 6.38 -0.86
CA GLY A 102 13.45 7.70 -0.90
C GLY A 102 11.94 7.68 -1.12
N GLN A 103 11.39 6.56 -1.62
CA GLN A 103 9.97 6.41 -1.94
C GLN A 103 9.33 5.16 -1.31
N ASN A 104 10.13 4.30 -0.67
CA ASN A 104 9.72 3.04 -0.06
C ASN A 104 9.15 2.04 -1.09
N TRP A 105 9.77 1.98 -2.27
CA TRP A 105 9.43 1.04 -3.35
C TRP A 105 10.47 -0.08 -3.46
N PHE A 106 10.44 -1.02 -2.51
CA PHE A 106 11.45 -2.08 -2.47
C PHE A 106 11.25 -3.13 -3.56
N GLU A 107 10.05 -3.25 -4.12
CA GLU A 107 9.73 -4.19 -5.21
C GLU A 107 10.64 -3.98 -6.43
N ALA A 108 11.07 -2.75 -6.71
CA ALA A 108 12.00 -2.45 -7.79
C ALA A 108 13.42 -3.04 -7.60
N LEU A 109 13.73 -3.56 -6.40
CA LEU A 109 14.97 -4.24 -6.08
C LEU A 109 14.89 -5.76 -6.25
N ASP A 110 13.69 -6.31 -6.48
CA ASP A 110 13.44 -7.72 -6.77
C ASP A 110 13.20 -7.87 -8.28
N ASP A 111 14.27 -8.08 -9.04
CA ASP A 111 14.24 -8.29 -10.49
C ASP A 111 14.92 -9.62 -10.82
N GLU A 112 14.10 -10.68 -10.94
CA GLU A 112 14.55 -12.03 -11.28
C GLU A 112 15.27 -12.09 -12.63
N GLU A 113 14.84 -11.29 -13.61
CA GLU A 113 15.44 -11.26 -14.95
C GLU A 113 16.87 -10.69 -14.92
N LYS A 114 17.13 -9.76 -14.00
CA LYS A 114 18.46 -9.17 -13.78
C LYS A 114 19.27 -9.85 -12.67
N GLY A 115 18.70 -10.87 -12.01
CA GLY A 115 19.36 -11.67 -10.97
C GLY A 115 19.47 -10.97 -9.61
N PHE A 116 18.63 -9.97 -9.33
CA PHE A 116 18.57 -9.28 -8.04
C PHE A 116 17.40 -9.83 -7.22
N GLU A 117 17.68 -10.44 -6.06
CA GLU A 117 16.67 -10.97 -5.12
C GLU A 117 16.93 -10.45 -3.70
N VAL A 118 16.34 -9.33 -3.35
CA VAL A 118 16.42 -8.73 -2.01
C VAL A 118 15.46 -9.41 -1.04
N SER A 119 14.26 -9.77 -1.49
CA SER A 119 13.23 -10.40 -0.68
C SER A 119 13.71 -11.69 -0.01
N GLY A 120 13.35 -11.88 1.26
CA GLY A 120 13.71 -13.06 2.05
C GLY A 120 15.18 -13.11 2.48
N GLN A 121 16.02 -12.15 2.09
CA GLN A 121 17.46 -12.17 2.35
C GLN A 121 17.85 -11.27 3.53
N ARG A 122 19.01 -11.55 4.13
CA ARG A 122 19.58 -10.67 5.19
C ARG A 122 19.88 -9.23 4.71
N ARG A 123 19.99 -9.00 3.40
CA ARG A 123 20.18 -7.66 2.82
C ARG A 123 18.92 -6.79 2.94
N GLU A 124 17.76 -7.41 2.96
CA GLU A 124 16.46 -6.77 3.12
C GLU A 124 16.31 -6.07 4.49
N VAL A 125 16.75 -6.73 5.57
CA VAL A 125 16.78 -6.13 6.92
C VAL A 125 17.71 -4.91 6.97
N LEU A 126 18.87 -4.98 6.30
CA LEU A 126 19.79 -3.85 6.21
C LEU A 126 19.15 -2.66 5.51
N LEU A 127 18.50 -2.88 4.35
CA LEU A 127 17.79 -1.85 3.62
C LEU A 127 16.61 -1.27 4.43
N THR A 128 15.90 -2.10 5.18
CA THR A 128 14.83 -1.65 6.11
C THR A 128 15.37 -0.68 7.15
N VAL A 129 16.54 -0.99 7.74
CA VAL A 129 17.19 -0.11 8.72
C VAL A 129 17.61 1.22 8.07
N MET A 130 18.11 1.18 6.83
CA MET A 130 18.47 2.37 6.06
C MET A 130 17.25 3.24 5.75
N ALA A 131 16.16 2.66 5.24
CA ALA A 131 14.89 3.33 5.02
C ALA A 131 14.34 3.93 6.33
N GLY A 132 14.50 3.24 7.45
CA GLY A 132 14.14 3.75 8.78
C GLY A 132 14.87 5.04 9.16
N VAL A 133 16.11 5.25 8.71
CA VAL A 133 16.84 6.51 8.89
C VAL A 133 16.29 7.60 7.96
N VAL A 134 16.04 7.27 6.68
CA VAL A 134 15.48 8.24 5.72
C VAL A 134 14.11 8.73 6.19
N SER A 135 13.22 7.81 6.60
CA SER A 135 11.91 8.13 7.19
C SER A 135 12.00 9.04 8.42
N ARG A 136 13.05 8.90 9.24
CA ARG A 136 13.31 9.81 10.38
C ARG A 136 13.70 11.22 9.93
N ILE A 137 14.48 11.34 8.85
CA ILE A 137 14.88 12.63 8.26
C ILE A 137 13.66 13.31 7.62
N GLU A 138 12.85 12.55 6.89
CA GLU A 138 11.57 13.01 6.33
C GLU A 138 10.63 13.49 7.44
N THR A 139 10.44 12.70 8.50
CA THR A 139 9.63 13.09 9.66
C THR A 139 10.15 14.39 10.29
N TYR A 140 11.47 14.53 10.47
CA TYR A 140 12.05 15.77 10.99
C TYR A 140 11.75 16.96 10.07
N THR A 141 11.81 16.74 8.76
CA THR A 141 11.54 17.77 7.75
C THR A 141 10.08 18.23 7.79
N VAL A 142 9.14 17.28 7.76
CA VAL A 142 7.69 17.52 7.90
C VAL A 142 7.39 18.28 9.19
N LYS A 143 7.93 17.82 10.32
CA LYS A 143 7.73 18.48 11.62
C LYS A 143 8.21 19.92 11.62
N ASN A 144 9.39 20.21 11.07
CA ASN A 144 9.90 21.58 11.04
C ASN A 144 9.06 22.50 10.15
N ILE A 145 8.52 21.98 9.05
CA ILE A 145 7.62 22.77 8.21
C ILE A 145 6.34 23.10 8.97
N ILE A 146 5.70 22.11 9.61
CA ILE A 146 4.48 22.31 10.40
C ILE A 146 4.72 23.24 11.60
N GLU A 147 5.85 23.06 12.31
CA GLU A 147 6.24 23.89 13.47
C GLU A 147 6.38 25.37 13.10
N HIS A 148 6.88 25.68 11.90
CA HIS A 148 7.13 27.06 11.43
C HIS A 148 6.09 27.56 10.41
N ALA A 149 5.08 26.76 10.09
CA ALA A 149 4.02 27.12 9.16
C ALA A 149 3.24 28.34 9.66
N SER A 150 2.87 29.23 8.72
CA SER A 150 1.87 30.25 9.01
C SER A 150 0.48 29.60 9.17
N GLN A 151 -0.47 30.30 9.77
CA GLN A 151 -1.87 29.82 9.83
C GLN A 151 -2.42 29.49 8.43
N LYS A 152 -2.07 30.30 7.42
CA LYS A 152 -2.48 30.06 6.02
C LYS A 152 -1.89 28.75 5.48
N ASP A 153 -0.65 28.43 5.82
CA ASP A 153 0.00 27.20 5.36
C ASP A 153 -0.54 25.96 6.09
N LEU A 154 -0.89 26.10 7.38
CA LEU A 154 -1.60 25.04 8.11
C LEU A 154 -2.97 24.74 7.51
N GLU A 155 -3.72 25.78 7.11
CA GLU A 155 -5.04 25.63 6.48
C GLU A 155 -4.97 24.83 5.17
N LYS A 156 -3.90 24.98 4.38
CA LYS A 156 -3.64 24.17 3.18
C LYS A 156 -3.46 22.68 3.50
N LEU A 157 -3.01 22.36 4.71
CA LEU A 157 -2.88 20.99 5.24
C LEU A 157 -4.13 20.53 6.00
N GLY A 158 -5.21 21.33 6.02
CA GLY A 158 -6.42 21.02 6.78
C GLY A 158 -6.25 21.11 8.30
N LEU A 159 -5.24 21.86 8.75
CA LEU A 159 -4.91 22.06 10.16
C LEU A 159 -5.26 23.48 10.61
N THR A 160 -5.63 23.59 11.89
CA THR A 160 -5.74 24.85 12.63
C THR A 160 -4.59 24.96 13.63
N GLU A 161 -4.33 26.17 14.14
CA GLU A 161 -3.24 26.42 15.09
C GLU A 161 -3.25 25.50 16.32
N ASP A 162 -4.44 25.21 16.84
CA ASP A 162 -4.64 24.34 18.01
C ASP A 162 -4.33 22.86 17.73
N LEU A 163 -4.31 22.44 16.47
CA LEU A 163 -3.92 21.09 16.06
C LEU A 163 -2.43 20.93 15.82
N ARG A 164 -1.67 22.03 15.63
CA ARG A 164 -0.22 22.01 15.34
C ARG A 164 0.54 21.13 16.33
N GLY A 165 0.37 21.39 17.63
CA GLY A 165 1.06 20.64 18.68
C GLY A 165 0.68 19.15 18.69
N LEU A 166 -0.60 18.84 18.49
CA LEU A 166 -1.09 17.46 18.43
C LEU A 166 -0.48 16.69 17.25
N THR A 167 -0.44 17.29 16.05
CA THR A 167 0.17 16.66 14.87
C THR A 167 1.64 16.30 15.11
N LEU A 168 2.40 17.22 15.72
CA LEU A 168 3.81 17.00 16.05
C LEU A 168 3.99 15.89 17.08
N ASP A 169 3.15 15.87 18.13
CA ASP A 169 3.20 14.86 19.18
C ASP A 169 2.85 13.46 18.63
N VAL A 170 1.89 13.34 17.71
CA VAL A 170 1.49 12.09 17.06
C VAL A 170 2.56 11.54 16.11
N LEU A 171 3.24 12.42 15.36
CA LEU A 171 4.40 12.03 14.54
C LEU A 171 5.55 11.51 15.42
N ASP A 172 5.80 12.16 16.56
CA ASP A 172 6.82 11.71 17.53
C ASP A 172 6.48 10.39 18.20
N ALA A 173 5.20 10.13 18.50
CA ALA A 173 4.76 8.86 19.05
C ALA A 173 5.02 7.70 18.08
N SER A 174 4.78 7.93 16.80
CA SER A 174 4.77 6.89 15.76
C SER A 174 6.16 6.46 15.28
N ILE A 175 7.20 7.29 15.46
CA ILE A 175 8.54 7.06 14.90
C ILE A 175 9.21 5.76 15.36
N LYS A 176 8.84 5.24 16.54
CA LYS A 176 9.38 3.97 17.06
C LYS A 176 8.79 2.72 16.40
N THR A 177 7.81 2.88 15.53
CA THR A 177 7.31 1.77 14.71
C THR A 177 8.35 1.32 13.68
N ASN A 178 9.23 2.20 13.20
CA ASN A 178 10.32 1.84 12.29
C ASN A 178 11.29 0.79 12.88
N PRO A 179 11.95 1.04 14.03
CA PRO A 179 12.80 0.03 14.65
C PRO A 179 12.02 -1.20 15.13
N LEU A 180 10.74 -1.05 15.51
CA LEU A 180 9.86 -2.18 15.82
C LEU A 180 9.71 -3.10 14.61
N PHE A 181 9.34 -2.55 13.45
CA PHE A 181 9.20 -3.29 12.19
C PHE A 181 10.51 -3.93 11.74
N ALA A 182 11.63 -3.21 11.79
CA ALA A 182 12.93 -3.78 11.42
C ALA A 182 13.30 -5.02 12.29
N ARG A 183 12.97 -5.00 13.59
CA ARG A 183 13.18 -6.13 14.50
C ARG A 183 12.15 -7.24 14.27
N PHE A 184 10.89 -6.89 14.04
CA PHE A 184 9.84 -7.83 13.67
C PHE A 184 10.20 -8.58 12.38
N ARG A 185 10.67 -7.87 11.35
CA ARG A 185 11.14 -8.45 10.09
C ARG A 185 12.27 -9.46 10.32
N ALA A 186 13.27 -9.09 11.13
CA ALA A 186 14.35 -9.99 11.49
C ALA A 186 13.84 -11.23 12.26
N PHE A 187 12.90 -11.06 13.18
CA PHE A 187 12.23 -12.16 13.86
C PHE A 187 11.50 -13.06 12.86
N SER A 188 10.75 -12.49 11.93
CA SER A 188 9.96 -13.21 10.92
C SER A 188 10.84 -14.07 10.01
N LEU A 189 11.98 -13.54 9.55
CA LEU A 189 12.97 -14.26 8.75
C LEU A 189 13.69 -15.39 9.51
N LEU A 190 13.86 -15.24 10.83
CA LEU A 190 14.68 -16.16 11.63
C LEU A 190 13.87 -17.25 12.35
N THR A 191 12.54 -17.16 12.31
CA THR A 191 11.65 -18.12 12.97
C THR A 191 10.89 -18.97 11.93
N PRO A 192 10.48 -20.21 12.26
CA PRO A 192 9.73 -21.08 11.35
C PRO A 192 8.32 -20.53 11.07
N LYS A 193 7.58 -21.20 10.18
CA LYS A 193 6.17 -20.87 9.89
C LYS A 193 5.35 -20.87 11.20
N PRO A 194 4.43 -19.91 11.39
CA PRO A 194 3.56 -19.89 12.57
C PRO A 194 2.70 -21.16 12.67
N PRO A 195 2.38 -21.62 13.89
CA PRO A 195 1.44 -22.73 14.10
C PRO A 195 -0.01 -22.29 13.80
N GLU A 196 -0.94 -23.23 13.71
CA GLU A 196 -2.35 -22.94 13.34
C GLU A 196 -3.07 -22.05 14.36
N GLU A 197 -2.70 -22.14 15.63
CA GLU A 197 -3.23 -21.31 16.72
C GLU A 197 -2.67 -19.87 16.74
N ALA A 198 -1.74 -19.54 15.85
CA ALA A 198 -1.24 -18.17 15.69
C ALA A 198 -2.35 -17.23 15.21
N THR A 199 -2.33 -16.01 15.71
CA THR A 199 -3.20 -14.92 15.24
C THR A 199 -2.37 -13.67 14.99
N GLY A 200 -3.01 -12.58 14.55
CA GLY A 200 -2.33 -11.28 14.34
C GLY A 200 -1.50 -10.82 15.52
N VAL A 201 -1.90 -11.18 16.75
CA VAL A 201 -1.28 -10.70 18.00
C VAL A 201 -0.77 -11.82 18.91
N LYS A 202 -1.03 -13.10 18.57
CA LYS A 202 -0.50 -14.28 19.26
C LYS A 202 0.70 -14.84 18.51
N MET A 203 1.89 -14.38 18.91
CA MET A 203 3.17 -14.71 18.28
C MET A 203 3.88 -15.86 19.01
N PHE A 204 4.42 -16.82 18.25
CA PHE A 204 5.11 -17.98 18.80
C PHE A 204 6.62 -17.90 18.58
N VAL A 205 7.38 -18.06 19.67
CA VAL A 205 8.84 -18.11 19.66
C VAL A 205 9.31 -19.58 19.73
N PRO A 206 10.24 -20.03 18.87
CA PRO A 206 10.73 -21.39 18.91
C PRO A 206 11.36 -21.76 20.26
N GLY A 207 10.85 -22.83 20.88
CA GLY A 207 11.36 -23.35 22.15
C GLY A 207 10.71 -22.75 23.40
N ASP A 208 9.84 -21.75 23.25
CA ASP A 208 9.03 -21.23 24.36
C ASP A 208 7.72 -22.02 24.54
N THR A 209 7.10 -21.86 25.71
CA THR A 209 5.97 -22.72 26.16
C THR A 209 4.59 -22.16 25.83
N GLY A 210 4.49 -20.94 25.28
CA GLY A 210 3.20 -20.30 25.00
C GLY A 210 3.31 -19.13 24.03
N PRO A 211 2.15 -18.53 23.67
CA PRO A 211 2.11 -17.36 22.80
C PRO A 211 2.61 -16.12 23.54
N HIS A 212 3.16 -15.20 22.76
CA HIS A 212 3.64 -13.89 23.17
C HIS A 212 2.94 -12.80 22.39
N THR A 213 2.89 -11.60 22.97
CA THR A 213 2.48 -10.39 22.24
C THR A 213 3.68 -9.65 21.66
N ILE A 214 3.43 -8.74 20.72
CA ILE A 214 4.45 -7.81 20.22
C ILE A 214 5.08 -6.99 21.34
N ALA A 215 4.32 -6.64 22.39
CA ALA A 215 4.82 -5.87 23.53
C ALA A 215 5.73 -6.68 24.46
N GLU A 216 5.57 -8.00 24.52
CA GLU A 216 6.50 -8.88 25.23
C GLU A 216 7.81 -9.07 24.47
N LEU A 217 7.74 -9.26 23.15
CA LEU A 217 8.91 -9.51 22.30
C LEU A 217 9.73 -8.23 22.05
N PHE A 218 9.07 -7.08 21.95
CA PHE A 218 9.68 -5.79 21.62
C PHE A 218 9.24 -4.68 22.59
N PRO A 219 9.52 -4.83 23.91
CA PRO A 219 8.97 -3.97 24.95
C PRO A 219 9.47 -2.53 24.89
N HIS A 220 10.66 -2.28 24.34
CA HIS A 220 11.23 -0.93 24.32
C HIS A 220 10.48 0.00 23.35
N GLU A 221 10.21 -0.50 22.14
CA GLU A 221 9.55 0.25 21.09
C GLU A 221 8.05 0.40 21.38
N THR A 222 7.38 -0.70 21.74
CA THR A 222 5.95 -0.73 22.04
C THR A 222 5.60 0.12 23.27
N GLN A 223 6.37 0.04 24.36
CA GLN A 223 6.15 0.91 25.52
C GLN A 223 6.48 2.38 25.23
N PHE A 224 7.42 2.67 24.33
CA PHE A 224 7.65 4.06 23.91
C PHE A 224 6.41 4.60 23.20
N ILE A 225 5.88 3.87 22.22
CA ILE A 225 4.68 4.26 21.47
C ILE A 225 3.50 4.47 22.45
N ALA A 226 3.24 3.47 23.30
CA ALA A 226 2.17 3.53 24.29
C ALA A 226 2.29 4.75 25.21
N ARG A 227 3.47 4.97 25.82
CA ARG A 227 3.71 6.11 26.70
C ARG A 227 3.56 7.44 25.98
N ARG A 228 4.01 7.56 24.73
CA ARG A 228 3.88 8.81 23.98
C ARG A 228 2.42 9.15 23.68
N PHE A 229 1.59 8.16 23.33
CA PHE A 229 0.15 8.41 23.21
C PHE A 229 -0.48 8.77 24.57
N THR A 230 -0.07 8.14 25.67
CA THR A 230 -0.48 8.56 27.01
C THR A 230 -0.07 10.00 27.31
N ASP A 231 1.17 10.40 27.01
CA ASP A 231 1.67 11.76 27.22
C ASP A 231 0.85 12.78 26.41
N VAL A 232 0.48 12.46 25.16
CA VAL A 232 -0.41 13.31 24.32
C VAL A 232 -1.76 13.52 25.01
N LEU A 233 -2.34 12.45 25.51
CA LEU A 233 -3.65 12.47 26.18
C LEU A 233 -3.61 13.27 27.50
N GLU A 234 -2.56 13.09 28.30
CA GLU A 234 -2.36 13.78 29.58
C GLU A 234 -2.04 15.27 29.41
N LYS A 235 -1.20 15.61 28.42
CA LYS A 235 -0.88 17.00 28.06
C LYS A 235 -2.14 17.77 27.67
N GLY A 236 -3.07 17.11 26.97
CA GLY A 236 -4.29 17.71 26.46
C GLY A 236 -4.02 18.93 25.58
N GLY A 237 -5.00 19.82 25.45
CA GLY A 237 -4.83 21.07 24.72
C GLY A 237 -6.12 21.61 24.11
N ALA A 238 -5.99 22.73 23.40
CA ALA A 238 -7.11 23.38 22.72
C ALA A 238 -7.77 22.47 21.66
N TRP A 239 -7.01 21.54 21.06
CA TRP A 239 -7.54 20.55 20.12
C TRP A 239 -8.69 19.70 20.68
N GLN A 240 -8.78 19.53 22.01
CA GLN A 240 -9.86 18.75 22.63
C GLN A 240 -11.25 19.39 22.45
N ALA A 241 -11.30 20.68 22.10
CA ALA A 241 -12.55 21.37 21.77
C ALA A 241 -12.94 21.24 20.28
N HIS A 242 -12.07 20.66 19.45
CA HIS A 242 -12.32 20.50 18.03
C HIS A 242 -13.42 19.45 17.78
N PRO A 243 -14.30 19.62 16.78
CA PRO A 243 -15.26 18.59 16.38
C PRO A 243 -14.56 17.24 16.11
N GLY A 244 -15.12 16.17 16.65
CA GLY A 244 -14.58 14.80 16.55
C GLY A 244 -13.40 14.48 17.49
N ALA A 245 -12.96 15.42 18.31
CA ALA A 245 -11.82 15.22 19.21
C ALA A 245 -12.07 14.13 20.27
N GLU A 246 -13.31 13.93 20.71
CA GLU A 246 -13.65 12.93 21.72
C GLU A 246 -13.50 11.50 21.18
N GLU A 247 -13.95 11.25 19.95
CA GLU A 247 -13.78 9.96 19.26
C GLU A 247 -12.29 9.71 18.97
N PHE A 248 -11.57 10.73 18.48
CA PHE A 248 -10.13 10.62 18.25
C PHE A 248 -9.35 10.34 19.54
N LYS A 249 -9.72 11.00 20.65
CA LYS A 249 -9.12 10.78 21.96
C LYS A 249 -9.30 9.33 22.43
N LYS A 250 -10.52 8.78 22.35
CA LYS A 250 -10.79 7.37 22.68
C LYS A 250 -9.97 6.41 21.81
N TYR A 251 -9.77 6.76 20.54
CA TYR A 251 -8.93 5.96 19.65
C TYR A 251 -7.45 5.98 20.06
N LEU A 252 -6.89 7.15 20.40
CA LEU A 252 -5.52 7.25 20.94
C LEU A 252 -5.35 6.49 22.27
N GLU A 253 -6.37 6.51 23.14
CA GLU A 253 -6.40 5.69 24.36
C GLU A 253 -6.35 4.19 24.02
N GLY A 254 -7.13 3.76 23.01
CA GLY A 254 -7.10 2.40 22.49
C GLY A 254 -5.72 1.99 21.95
N LEU A 255 -5.07 2.85 21.19
CA LEU A 255 -3.70 2.60 20.69
C LEU A 255 -2.72 2.45 21.85
N ALA A 256 -2.77 3.34 22.85
CA ALA A 256 -1.88 3.29 24.01
C ALA A 256 -2.02 1.97 24.78
N VAL A 257 -3.27 1.52 25.00
CA VAL A 257 -3.56 0.24 25.65
C VAL A 257 -3.06 -0.94 24.81
N PHE A 258 -3.36 -0.95 23.51
CA PHE A 258 -2.96 -2.03 22.61
C PHE A 258 -1.44 -2.24 22.58
N TYR A 259 -0.66 -1.16 22.41
CA TYR A 259 0.81 -1.26 22.39
C TYR A 259 1.42 -1.57 23.77
N ALA A 260 0.67 -1.42 24.87
CA ALA A 260 1.13 -1.80 26.20
C ALA A 260 0.74 -3.24 26.60
N GLU A 261 -0.19 -3.87 25.89
CA GLU A 261 -0.76 -5.16 26.27
C GLU A 261 0.23 -6.31 26.10
N LYS A 262 0.42 -7.08 27.18
CA LYS A 262 1.33 -8.23 27.23
C LYS A 262 0.60 -9.56 27.20
N ASN A 263 -0.67 -9.59 27.62
CA ASN A 263 -1.50 -10.78 27.63
C ASN A 263 -2.07 -11.04 26.22
N PRO A 264 -1.79 -12.20 25.60
CA PRO A 264 -2.21 -12.47 24.23
C PRO A 264 -3.73 -12.55 24.01
N ASP A 265 -4.50 -13.01 25.01
CA ASP A 265 -5.97 -13.05 24.90
C ASP A 265 -6.59 -11.66 25.02
N ALA A 266 -6.06 -10.81 25.90
CA ALA A 266 -6.48 -9.42 26.01
C ALA A 266 -6.10 -8.60 24.77
N ALA A 267 -4.94 -8.87 24.16
CA ALA A 267 -4.48 -8.19 22.95
C ALA A 267 -5.45 -8.39 21.77
N GLU A 268 -6.05 -9.58 21.63
CA GLU A 268 -7.07 -9.85 20.60
C GLU A 268 -8.34 -9.02 20.83
N VAL A 269 -8.79 -8.90 22.08
CA VAL A 269 -9.93 -8.06 22.45
C VAL A 269 -9.63 -6.59 22.16
N HIS A 270 -8.42 -6.14 22.48
CA HIS A 270 -8.00 -4.76 22.22
C HIS A 270 -7.89 -4.45 20.73
N LEU A 271 -7.40 -5.38 19.89
CA LEU A 271 -7.35 -5.20 18.44
C LEU A 271 -8.75 -4.96 17.85
N LYS A 272 -9.73 -5.81 18.20
CA LYS A 272 -11.12 -5.67 17.75
C LYS A 272 -11.77 -4.36 18.21
N ASN A 273 -11.53 -3.99 19.47
CA ASN A 273 -12.02 -2.70 19.96
C ASN A 273 -11.34 -1.52 19.25
N LEU A 274 -10.07 -1.66 18.87
CA LEU A 274 -9.32 -0.65 18.15
C LEU A 274 -9.85 -0.41 16.73
N GLU A 275 -10.34 -1.43 16.02
CA GLU A 275 -11.06 -1.23 14.74
C GLU A 275 -12.31 -0.37 14.92
N ARG A 276 -13.16 -0.72 15.89
CA ARG A 276 -14.37 0.04 16.18
C ARG A 276 -14.05 1.49 16.52
N LEU A 277 -13.06 1.71 17.39
CA LEU A 277 -12.62 3.07 17.76
C LEU A 277 -12.06 3.85 16.56
N TYR A 278 -11.35 3.17 15.67
CA TYR A 278 -10.84 3.79 14.44
C TYR A 278 -11.98 4.23 13.52
N LEU A 279 -13.01 3.39 13.35
CA LEU A 279 -14.20 3.73 12.58
C LEU A 279 -14.95 4.93 13.17
N ASP A 280 -15.13 4.96 14.49
CA ASP A 280 -15.74 6.09 15.20
C ASP A 280 -14.94 7.38 14.97
N ALA A 281 -13.61 7.31 15.10
CA ALA A 281 -12.72 8.44 14.86
C ALA A 281 -12.77 8.93 13.41
N LEU A 282 -12.81 8.01 12.44
CA LEU A 282 -12.92 8.35 11.02
C LEU A 282 -14.25 9.04 10.71
N ALA A 283 -15.35 8.48 11.21
CA ALA A 283 -16.70 9.03 11.03
C ALA A 283 -16.88 10.41 11.67
N SER A 284 -16.12 10.70 12.72
CA SER A 284 -16.15 12.01 13.40
C SER A 284 -15.62 13.17 12.53
N GLY A 285 -14.88 12.86 11.46
CA GLY A 285 -14.29 13.85 10.56
C GLY A 285 -13.08 14.60 11.16
N PHE A 286 -12.47 14.06 12.22
CA PHE A 286 -11.27 14.64 12.81
C PHE A 286 -10.12 14.71 11.78
N PRO A 287 -9.38 15.84 11.69
CA PRO A 287 -8.48 16.09 10.57
C PRO A 287 -7.17 15.29 10.59
N ILE A 288 -6.79 14.75 11.75
CA ILE A 288 -5.59 13.90 11.89
C ILE A 288 -6.05 12.44 11.94
N LEU A 289 -5.54 11.62 11.02
CA LEU A 289 -5.79 10.20 10.99
C LEU A 289 -4.52 9.46 11.41
N VAL A 290 -4.68 8.51 12.32
CA VAL A 290 -3.63 7.56 12.71
C VAL A 290 -4.14 6.19 12.32
N ASN A 291 -3.49 5.55 11.37
CA ASN A 291 -3.85 4.21 10.93
C ASN A 291 -2.82 3.21 11.45
N SER A 292 -3.27 2.11 12.03
CA SER A 292 -2.41 1.03 12.51
C SER A 292 -2.56 -0.18 11.60
N GLY A 293 -1.47 -0.92 11.38
CA GLY A 293 -1.49 -2.14 10.56
C GLY A 293 -2.60 -3.09 10.97
N ARG A 294 -3.23 -3.72 9.97
CA ARG A 294 -4.36 -4.65 10.15
C ARG A 294 -4.13 -6.03 9.55
N PHE A 295 -3.12 -6.18 8.70
CA PHE A 295 -2.82 -7.42 8.02
C PHE A 295 -1.35 -7.81 8.23
N GLY A 296 -1.11 -9.11 8.15
CA GLY A 296 0.24 -9.66 8.06
C GLY A 296 0.56 -9.91 6.60
N MET A 297 1.51 -9.18 6.06
CA MET A 297 2.08 -9.44 4.74
C MET A 297 3.35 -10.28 4.88
N TYR A 298 4.21 -9.92 5.84
CA TYR A 298 5.56 -10.46 5.86
C TYR A 298 5.65 -11.85 6.54
N LYS A 299 4.73 -12.14 7.47
CA LYS A 299 4.64 -13.45 8.11
C LYS A 299 3.23 -13.74 8.62
N GLU A 300 2.35 -14.14 7.73
CA GLU A 300 0.99 -14.53 8.09
C GLU A 300 0.97 -15.62 9.19
N PRO A 301 0.08 -15.50 10.20
CA PRO A 301 -0.97 -14.48 10.33
C PRO A 301 -0.55 -13.24 11.15
N TYR A 302 0.72 -13.08 11.50
CA TYR A 302 1.17 -12.01 12.39
C TYR A 302 1.00 -10.63 11.78
N LEU A 303 0.44 -9.71 12.57
CA LEU A 303 0.23 -8.33 12.18
C LEU A 303 1.56 -7.62 11.95
N ASP A 304 1.75 -7.02 10.78
CA ASP A 304 2.91 -6.18 10.53
C ASP A 304 2.84 -4.90 11.38
N PRO A 305 3.90 -4.55 12.13
CA PRO A 305 3.93 -3.29 12.86
C PRO A 305 3.85 -2.11 11.89
N GLU A 306 2.83 -1.28 12.06
CA GLU A 306 2.57 -0.14 11.20
C GLU A 306 1.85 0.97 11.98
N LEU A 307 2.29 2.20 11.73
CA LEU A 307 1.56 3.42 12.03
C LEU A 307 1.72 4.36 10.84
N LYS A 308 0.61 4.78 10.25
CA LYS A 308 0.58 5.76 9.17
C LYS A 308 -0.21 6.97 9.63
N ILE A 309 0.40 8.14 9.56
CA ILE A 309 -0.17 9.41 9.96
C ILE A 309 -0.53 10.18 8.70
N SER A 310 -1.80 10.54 8.59
CA SER A 310 -2.35 11.23 7.44
C SER A 310 -3.20 12.42 7.86
N LEU A 311 -3.33 13.40 6.98
CA LEU A 311 -4.15 14.59 7.17
C LEU A 311 -5.31 14.57 6.17
N ALA A 312 -6.52 14.89 6.65
CA ALA A 312 -7.68 15.13 5.80
C ALA A 312 -7.61 16.55 5.22
N THR A 313 -6.67 16.75 4.31
CA THR A 313 -6.40 18.01 3.63
C THR A 313 -7.57 18.44 2.75
N PRO A 314 -7.71 19.74 2.40
CA PRO A 314 -8.83 20.22 1.61
C PRO A 314 -8.96 19.55 0.23
N ASP A 315 -7.84 19.28 -0.43
CA ASP A 315 -7.76 18.54 -1.71
C ASP A 315 -8.20 17.08 -1.54
N ALA A 316 -7.71 16.37 -0.53
CA ALA A 316 -8.14 14.99 -0.26
C ALA A 316 -9.64 14.92 0.09
N LYS A 317 -10.17 15.92 0.81
CA LYS A 317 -11.62 16.02 1.12
C LYS A 317 -12.47 16.26 -0.14
N HIS A 318 -11.95 17.00 -1.12
CA HIS A 318 -12.67 17.21 -2.38
C HIS A 318 -12.86 15.88 -3.12
N GLU A 319 -11.82 15.05 -3.19
CA GLU A 319 -11.88 13.71 -3.78
C GLU A 319 -12.88 12.80 -3.07
N LEU A 320 -12.93 12.88 -1.73
CA LEU A 320 -13.88 12.10 -0.93
C LEU A 320 -15.34 12.36 -1.30
N ASP A 321 -15.69 13.60 -1.65
CA ASP A 321 -17.04 13.91 -2.10
C ASP A 321 -17.36 13.24 -3.44
N GLU A 322 -16.38 13.11 -4.34
CA GLU A 322 -16.54 12.37 -5.60
C GLU A 322 -16.71 10.87 -5.32
N PHE A 323 -15.86 10.31 -4.46
CA PHE A 323 -15.91 8.90 -4.07
C PHE A 323 -17.25 8.50 -3.47
N ARG A 324 -17.82 9.34 -2.59
CA ARG A 324 -19.14 9.10 -1.99
C ARG A 324 -20.28 9.16 -3.01
N ARG A 325 -20.19 10.06 -4.00
CA ARG A 325 -21.19 10.11 -5.10
C ARG A 325 -21.11 8.84 -5.94
N ALA A 326 -19.91 8.40 -6.30
CA ALA A 326 -19.70 7.16 -7.04
C ALA A 326 -20.19 5.93 -6.26
N GLN A 327 -19.89 5.86 -4.96
CA GLN A 327 -20.34 4.79 -4.06
C GLN A 327 -21.86 4.70 -4.01
N ALA A 328 -22.55 5.82 -3.77
CA ALA A 328 -24.01 5.85 -3.71
C ALA A 328 -24.64 5.43 -5.04
N ALA A 329 -24.12 5.97 -6.15
CA ALA A 329 -24.59 5.59 -7.49
C ALA A 329 -24.34 4.11 -7.81
N MET A 330 -23.20 3.56 -7.41
CA MET A 330 -22.89 2.12 -7.56
C MET A 330 -23.83 1.25 -6.74
N ALA A 331 -24.15 1.65 -5.49
CA ALA A 331 -25.12 0.94 -4.65
C ALA A 331 -26.50 0.89 -5.35
N GLU A 332 -26.97 2.01 -5.88
CA GLU A 332 -28.25 2.09 -6.60
C GLU A 332 -28.25 1.27 -7.92
N SER A 333 -27.09 1.07 -8.53
CA SER A 333 -26.93 0.29 -9.77
C SER A 333 -26.99 -1.23 -9.56
N LEU A 334 -26.89 -1.74 -8.32
CA LEU A 334 -26.95 -3.17 -8.01
C LEU A 334 -28.26 -3.84 -8.48
N SER A 335 -29.34 -3.06 -8.55
CA SER A 335 -30.65 -3.50 -9.07
C SER A 335 -30.58 -4.04 -10.50
N GLU A 336 -29.59 -3.65 -11.30
CA GLU A 336 -29.40 -4.16 -12.67
C GLU A 336 -29.14 -5.68 -12.75
N PHE A 337 -28.66 -6.26 -11.66
CA PHE A 337 -28.33 -7.69 -11.56
C PHE A 337 -29.15 -8.39 -10.46
N ASN A 338 -30.19 -7.73 -9.93
CA ASN A 338 -30.97 -8.19 -8.77
C ASN A 338 -30.11 -8.42 -7.51
N LEU A 339 -29.14 -7.53 -7.28
CA LEU A 339 -28.19 -7.60 -6.17
C LEU A 339 -28.54 -6.61 -5.05
N ASP A 340 -29.82 -6.24 -4.91
CA ASP A 340 -30.30 -5.22 -3.96
C ASP A 340 -29.96 -5.55 -2.49
N GLU A 341 -29.72 -6.82 -2.16
CA GLU A 341 -29.29 -7.25 -0.83
C GLU A 341 -27.93 -6.67 -0.41
N PHE A 342 -27.07 -6.30 -1.37
CA PHE A 342 -25.76 -5.68 -1.11
C PHE A 342 -25.79 -4.14 -1.11
N HIS A 343 -26.96 -3.53 -1.37
CA HIS A 343 -27.11 -2.07 -1.42
C HIS A 343 -26.69 -1.38 -0.12
N ASP A 344 -27.30 -1.78 1.00
CA ASP A 344 -27.05 -1.13 2.29
C ASP A 344 -25.61 -1.33 2.80
N PRO A 345 -25.01 -2.53 2.71
CA PRO A 345 -23.60 -2.73 3.02
C PRO A 345 -22.68 -1.79 2.23
N LEU A 346 -22.83 -1.75 0.90
CA LEU A 346 -21.99 -0.92 0.03
C LEU A 346 -22.22 0.58 0.30
N ALA A 347 -23.48 1.02 0.38
CA ALA A 347 -23.83 2.43 0.59
C ALA A 347 -23.39 2.98 1.96
N ARG A 348 -23.25 2.11 2.97
CA ARG A 348 -22.85 2.51 4.34
C ARG A 348 -21.38 2.26 4.63
N ARG A 349 -20.63 1.63 3.71
CA ARG A 349 -19.20 1.38 3.88
C ARG A 349 -18.50 2.72 4.13
N PRO A 350 -17.79 2.91 5.27
CA PRO A 350 -17.10 4.17 5.50
C PRO A 350 -15.97 4.35 4.47
N VAL A 351 -15.95 5.53 3.86
CA VAL A 351 -14.93 5.94 2.89
C VAL A 351 -14.23 7.21 3.39
N ALA A 352 -12.92 7.27 3.17
CA ALA A 352 -12.09 8.43 3.44
C ALA A 352 -10.99 8.62 2.39
N SER A 353 -10.44 9.83 2.33
CA SER A 353 -9.27 10.19 1.53
C SER A 353 -8.38 11.09 2.38
N ALA A 354 -7.07 10.87 2.33
CA ALA A 354 -6.11 11.64 3.12
C ALA A 354 -4.72 11.68 2.48
N THR A 355 -3.94 12.70 2.84
CA THR A 355 -2.53 12.83 2.47
C THR A 355 -1.64 12.30 3.59
N VAL A 356 -0.71 11.41 3.25
CA VAL A 356 0.24 10.85 4.23
C VAL A 356 1.32 11.86 4.57
N VAL A 357 1.52 12.12 5.86
CA VAL A 357 2.58 12.99 6.38
C VAL A 357 3.61 12.24 7.24
N GLY A 358 3.34 10.97 7.57
CA GLY A 358 4.32 10.09 8.20
C GLY A 358 3.95 8.61 8.03
N GLY A 359 4.72 7.87 7.24
CA GLY A 359 4.57 6.41 7.09
C GLY A 359 5.65 5.68 7.90
N TYR A 360 5.23 4.85 8.86
CA TYR A 360 6.13 4.07 9.71
C TYR A 360 5.82 2.58 9.68
N GLY A 361 6.85 1.78 9.96
CA GLY A 361 6.72 0.33 10.00
C GLY A 361 6.83 -0.33 8.63
N VAL A 362 5.85 -1.16 8.24
CA VAL A 362 5.80 -1.77 6.89
C VAL A 362 5.87 -0.73 5.76
N ASN A 363 5.41 0.49 6.03
CA ASN A 363 5.51 1.66 5.14
C ASN A 363 6.93 2.03 4.71
N LEU A 364 7.96 1.49 5.38
CA LEU A 364 9.37 1.67 4.99
C LEU A 364 9.74 0.93 3.70
N ILE A 365 8.99 -0.11 3.34
CA ILE A 365 9.33 -1.00 2.22
C ILE A 365 8.23 -1.12 1.18
N LEU A 366 7.00 -0.84 1.60
CA LEU A 366 5.82 -0.90 0.77
C LEU A 366 4.88 0.19 1.22
N ASN A 367 4.36 0.95 0.28
CA ASN A 367 3.57 2.12 0.60
C ASN A 367 2.22 2.02 -0.13
N ALA A 368 1.31 1.25 0.46
CA ALA A 368 -0.01 1.00 -0.09
C ALA A 368 -0.74 2.30 -0.43
N VAL A 369 -1.40 2.31 -1.59
CA VAL A 369 -2.16 3.45 -2.12
C VAL A 369 -3.57 3.55 -1.54
N ALA A 370 -4.12 2.42 -1.11
CA ALA A 370 -5.41 2.33 -0.46
C ALA A 370 -5.38 1.29 0.67
N GLN A 371 -6.43 1.28 1.49
CA GLN A 371 -6.69 0.25 2.48
C GLN A 371 -8.18 -0.05 2.48
N GLU A 372 -8.55 -1.32 2.33
CA GLU A 372 -9.94 -1.76 2.27
C GLU A 372 -10.61 -1.74 3.66
N ARG A 373 -9.91 -2.14 4.73
CA ARG A 373 -10.49 -2.42 6.07
C ARG A 373 -9.83 -1.69 7.22
N PRO A 374 -10.59 -1.31 8.29
CA PRO A 374 -12.02 -1.54 8.47
C PRO A 374 -12.91 -0.53 7.72
N ALA A 375 -12.30 0.42 7.01
CA ALA A 375 -12.93 1.40 6.13
C ALA A 375 -12.07 1.53 4.87
N ILE A 376 -12.68 1.93 3.75
CA ILE A 376 -11.94 2.20 2.51
C ILE A 376 -11.27 3.57 2.66
N LEU A 377 -9.95 3.59 2.76
CA LEU A 377 -9.16 4.82 2.86
C LEU A 377 -8.19 4.89 1.68
N LEU A 378 -8.36 5.91 0.82
CA LEU A 378 -7.39 6.25 -0.21
C LEU A 378 -6.30 7.16 0.37
N TYR A 379 -5.04 6.79 0.18
CA TYR A 379 -3.89 7.65 0.44
C TYR A 379 -3.61 8.47 -0.81
N TYR A 380 -4.25 9.64 -0.89
CA TYR A 380 -4.33 10.47 -2.11
C TYR A 380 -2.97 10.73 -2.75
N ASP A 381 -1.97 11.13 -1.96
CA ASP A 381 -0.63 11.40 -2.47
C ASP A 381 0.07 10.15 -2.99
N LYS A 382 -0.19 8.99 -2.39
CA LYS A 382 0.39 7.71 -2.81
C LYS A 382 -0.24 7.22 -4.11
N GLU A 383 -1.55 7.33 -4.25
CA GLU A 383 -2.27 7.00 -5.49
C GLU A 383 -1.77 7.86 -6.66
N VAL A 384 -1.66 9.18 -6.44
CA VAL A 384 -1.17 10.10 -7.47
C VAL A 384 0.24 9.76 -7.95
N GLN A 385 1.11 9.37 -7.02
CA GLN A 385 2.50 9.05 -7.33
C GLN A 385 2.65 7.69 -8.00
N ALA A 386 1.91 6.68 -7.55
CA ALA A 386 2.01 5.32 -8.05
C ALA A 386 1.33 5.15 -9.41
N TYR A 387 0.16 5.77 -9.61
CA TYR A 387 -0.69 5.47 -10.75
C TYR A 387 -1.06 6.72 -11.56
N ASP A 388 -1.62 7.74 -10.93
CA ASP A 388 -2.32 8.79 -11.70
C ASP A 388 -1.38 9.55 -12.64
N ARG A 389 -0.21 9.99 -12.18
CA ARG A 389 0.70 10.84 -12.97
C ARG A 389 1.14 10.24 -14.30
N ARG A 390 1.30 8.91 -14.34
CA ARG A 390 1.70 8.18 -15.55
C ARG A 390 0.50 7.73 -16.38
N PHE A 391 -0.69 7.68 -15.80
CA PHE A 391 -1.89 7.18 -16.46
C PHE A 391 -2.26 7.95 -17.75
N PRO A 392 -2.15 9.30 -17.84
CA PRO A 392 -2.30 10.04 -19.09
C PRO A 392 -1.38 9.56 -20.22
N MET A 393 -0.13 9.19 -19.90
CA MET A 393 0.81 8.67 -20.88
C MET A 393 0.42 7.26 -21.32
N LEU A 394 -0.02 6.40 -20.40
CA LEU A 394 -0.55 5.07 -20.72
C LEU A 394 -1.82 5.17 -21.60
N MET A 395 -2.72 6.09 -21.29
CA MET A 395 -3.92 6.35 -22.08
C MET A 395 -3.60 6.76 -23.51
N SER A 396 -2.43 7.35 -23.78
CA SER A 396 -2.00 7.67 -25.16
C SER A 396 -1.72 6.44 -26.04
N LEU A 397 -1.65 5.24 -25.45
CA LEU A 397 -1.53 3.98 -26.20
C LEU A 397 -2.83 3.60 -26.91
N ALA A 398 -3.98 4.08 -26.43
CA ALA A 398 -5.26 3.91 -27.14
C ALA A 398 -5.43 4.98 -28.22
N GLU A 399 -5.78 4.55 -29.45
CA GLU A 399 -6.01 5.46 -30.57
C GLU A 399 -7.25 6.35 -30.34
N ASN A 400 -8.24 5.84 -29.62
CA ASN A 400 -9.47 6.55 -29.35
C ASN A 400 -9.25 7.78 -28.45
N THR A 401 -8.18 7.83 -27.64
CA THR A 401 -8.00 8.81 -26.56
C THR A 401 -8.06 10.26 -27.05
N ASP A 402 -7.39 10.60 -28.16
CA ASP A 402 -7.42 11.98 -28.67
C ASP A 402 -8.82 12.39 -29.13
N SER A 403 -9.61 11.44 -29.64
CA SER A 403 -10.97 11.72 -30.11
C SER A 403 -11.99 11.84 -28.98
N VAL A 404 -11.92 10.98 -27.96
CA VAL A 404 -12.90 10.95 -26.86
C VAL A 404 -12.68 12.05 -25.81
N PHE A 405 -11.49 12.66 -25.80
CA PHE A 405 -11.15 13.82 -24.97
C PHE A 405 -10.95 15.10 -25.80
N ALA A 406 -11.42 15.14 -27.06
CA ALA A 406 -11.17 16.26 -27.98
C ALA A 406 -11.74 17.61 -27.51
N ASP A 407 -12.77 17.58 -26.66
CA ASP A 407 -13.47 18.77 -26.17
C ASP A 407 -12.76 19.46 -24.98
N LEU A 408 -11.67 18.89 -24.48
CA LEU A 408 -10.94 19.38 -23.32
C LEU A 408 -9.60 19.99 -23.73
N SER A 409 -9.14 20.99 -22.98
CA SER A 409 -7.75 21.40 -23.04
C SER A 409 -6.81 20.29 -22.57
N GLU A 410 -5.52 20.40 -22.88
CA GLU A 410 -4.51 19.41 -22.46
C GLU A 410 -4.46 19.24 -20.93
N GLU A 411 -4.58 20.34 -20.19
CA GLU A 411 -4.58 20.34 -18.73
C GLU A 411 -5.86 19.68 -18.16
N GLU A 412 -7.03 20.07 -18.66
CA GLU A 412 -8.31 19.48 -18.25
C GLU A 412 -8.35 17.98 -18.57
N ARG A 413 -7.89 17.58 -19.76
CA ARG A 413 -7.76 16.17 -20.16
C ARG A 413 -6.87 15.40 -19.21
N ARG A 414 -5.69 15.95 -18.89
CA ARG A 414 -4.75 15.31 -17.96
C ARG A 414 -5.41 15.12 -16.59
N THR A 415 -5.98 16.17 -16.01
CA THR A 415 -6.64 16.12 -14.70
C THR A 415 -7.79 15.13 -14.69
N GLN A 416 -8.62 15.10 -15.74
CA GLN A 416 -9.74 14.15 -15.81
C GLN A 416 -9.25 12.69 -15.92
N ILE A 417 -8.19 12.43 -16.69
CA ILE A 417 -7.61 11.08 -16.79
C ILE A 417 -7.01 10.65 -15.44
N GLU A 418 -6.30 11.54 -14.75
CA GLU A 418 -5.79 11.30 -13.40
C GLU A 418 -6.93 11.01 -12.41
N LYS A 419 -8.08 11.68 -12.53
CA LYS A 419 -9.31 11.37 -11.77
C LYS A 419 -9.93 10.02 -12.12
N MET A 420 -9.89 9.61 -13.37
CA MET A 420 -10.36 8.27 -13.77
C MET A 420 -9.50 7.19 -13.14
N SER A 421 -8.17 7.35 -13.12
CA SER A 421 -7.23 6.42 -12.49
C SER A 421 -7.59 6.12 -11.03
N ARG A 422 -7.56 7.14 -10.16
CA ARG A 422 -7.92 7.00 -8.73
C ARG A 422 -9.32 6.46 -8.48
N MET A 423 -10.28 6.79 -9.35
CA MET A 423 -11.66 6.35 -9.20
C MET A 423 -11.85 4.88 -9.60
N LEU A 424 -11.04 4.36 -10.55
CA LEU A 424 -11.02 2.93 -10.84
C LEU A 424 -10.57 2.12 -9.62
N THR A 425 -9.56 2.62 -8.88
CA THR A 425 -9.14 2.05 -7.59
C THR A 425 -10.30 2.04 -6.59
N MET A 426 -11.00 3.16 -6.41
CA MET A 426 -12.14 3.22 -5.49
C MET A 426 -13.32 2.32 -5.89
N LEU A 427 -13.65 2.26 -7.19
CA LEU A 427 -14.71 1.39 -7.70
C LEU A 427 -14.37 -0.09 -7.54
N HIS A 428 -13.10 -0.46 -7.67
CA HIS A 428 -12.60 -1.79 -7.35
C HIS A 428 -12.85 -2.13 -5.87
N GLU A 429 -12.45 -1.24 -4.96
CA GLU A 429 -12.66 -1.43 -3.51
C GLU A 429 -14.16 -1.59 -3.16
N TYR A 430 -15.05 -0.82 -3.78
CA TYR A 430 -16.51 -1.01 -3.62
C TYR A 430 -17.00 -2.34 -4.17
N GLY A 431 -16.32 -2.89 -5.17
CA GLY A 431 -16.61 -4.20 -5.73
C GLY A 431 -16.48 -5.34 -4.71
N HIS A 432 -15.60 -5.21 -3.72
CA HIS A 432 -15.44 -6.23 -2.67
C HIS A 432 -16.68 -6.37 -1.77
N ASP A 433 -17.49 -5.32 -1.62
CA ASP A 433 -18.73 -5.34 -0.81
C ASP A 433 -19.87 -6.14 -1.49
N ILE A 434 -19.74 -6.46 -2.78
CA ILE A 434 -20.70 -7.32 -3.49
C ILE A 434 -20.28 -8.77 -3.29
N PHE A 435 -21.15 -9.65 -2.79
CA PHE A 435 -20.75 -11.01 -2.34
C PHE A 435 -19.46 -10.98 -1.50
N PRO A 436 -19.50 -10.41 -0.28
CA PRO A 436 -18.30 -10.21 0.50
C PRO A 436 -17.62 -11.55 0.79
N HIS A 437 -16.30 -11.58 0.69
CA HIS A 437 -15.50 -12.77 0.99
C HIS A 437 -15.77 -13.27 2.42
N LYS A 438 -16.00 -12.36 3.35
CA LYS A 438 -16.20 -12.65 4.76
C LYS A 438 -17.41 -11.90 5.33
N THR A 439 -18.15 -12.56 6.23
CA THR A 439 -19.25 -11.92 7.00
C THR A 439 -18.73 -11.11 8.20
N ASP A 440 -17.57 -11.50 8.72
CA ASP A 440 -16.76 -10.85 9.77
C ASP A 440 -15.29 -11.29 9.54
N GLU A 441 -14.28 -10.62 10.10
CA GLU A 441 -12.85 -10.80 9.78
C GLU A 441 -12.34 -12.26 9.80
N SER A 442 -13.02 -13.15 10.51
CA SER A 442 -12.69 -14.57 10.64
C SER A 442 -13.61 -15.56 9.92
N ILE A 443 -14.75 -15.14 9.37
CA ILE A 443 -15.78 -16.08 8.85
C ILE A 443 -16.01 -15.84 7.37
N LEU A 444 -15.54 -16.79 6.56
CA LEU A 444 -15.83 -16.84 5.12
C LEU A 444 -17.34 -16.92 4.88
N THR A 445 -17.84 -16.28 3.83
CA THR A 445 -19.22 -16.52 3.41
C THR A 445 -19.36 -17.93 2.83
N PRO A 446 -20.58 -18.53 2.84
CA PRO A 446 -20.78 -19.88 2.33
C PRO A 446 -20.29 -20.08 0.88
N ALA A 447 -20.34 -19.05 0.03
CA ALA A 447 -19.81 -19.12 -1.32
C ALA A 447 -18.27 -19.26 -1.33
N TYR A 448 -17.57 -18.49 -0.50
CA TYR A 448 -16.11 -18.51 -0.44
C TYR A 448 -15.57 -19.75 0.29
N GLU A 449 -16.31 -20.29 1.25
CA GLU A 449 -16.04 -21.62 1.79
C GLU A 449 -16.06 -22.70 0.70
N ARG A 450 -17.01 -22.62 -0.25
CA ARG A 450 -17.08 -23.53 -1.39
C ARG A 450 -15.95 -23.31 -2.40
N PHE A 451 -15.57 -22.06 -2.66
CA PHE A 451 -14.47 -21.74 -3.58
C PHE A 451 -13.12 -22.27 -3.11
N GLY A 452 -12.89 -22.32 -1.80
CA GLY A 452 -11.73 -22.95 -1.18
C GLY A 452 -10.43 -22.13 -1.26
N GLY A 453 -9.86 -21.85 -0.07
CA GLY A 453 -8.52 -21.29 0.13
C GLY A 453 -8.13 -20.17 -0.85
N HIS A 454 -6.97 -20.32 -1.47
CA HIS A 454 -6.40 -19.35 -2.43
C HIS A 454 -7.30 -19.07 -3.64
N SER A 455 -8.10 -20.04 -4.10
CA SER A 455 -9.04 -19.81 -5.21
C SER A 455 -10.12 -18.79 -4.85
N ALA A 456 -10.47 -18.71 -3.56
CA ALA A 456 -11.46 -17.77 -3.06
C ALA A 456 -10.95 -16.32 -3.18
N THR A 457 -9.69 -16.05 -2.80
CA THR A 457 -9.03 -14.74 -3.00
C THR A 457 -9.00 -14.35 -4.48
N SER A 458 -8.61 -15.28 -5.37
CA SER A 458 -8.60 -14.98 -6.81
C SER A 458 -9.99 -14.63 -7.36
N ILE A 459 -11.05 -15.28 -6.88
CA ILE A 459 -12.43 -14.94 -7.28
C ILE A 459 -12.85 -13.58 -6.71
N ASP A 460 -12.43 -13.24 -5.49
CA ASP A 460 -12.71 -11.93 -4.88
C ASP A 460 -12.18 -10.78 -5.74
N GLU A 461 -10.91 -10.87 -6.16
CA GLU A 461 -10.26 -9.87 -7.01
C GLU A 461 -10.87 -9.82 -8.41
N VAL A 462 -11.13 -10.98 -9.03
CA VAL A 462 -11.82 -11.04 -10.34
C VAL A 462 -13.21 -10.40 -10.26
N LYS A 463 -13.92 -10.61 -9.15
CA LYS A 463 -15.24 -10.03 -8.90
C LYS A 463 -15.16 -8.53 -8.70
N ALA A 464 -14.30 -8.05 -7.81
CA ALA A 464 -14.10 -6.63 -7.55
C ALA A 464 -13.80 -5.90 -8.87
N GLU A 465 -12.88 -6.44 -9.66
CA GLU A 465 -12.49 -5.87 -10.94
C GLU A 465 -13.60 -5.93 -12.01
N THR A 466 -14.46 -6.95 -12.02
CA THR A 466 -15.49 -7.07 -13.06
C THR A 466 -16.76 -6.31 -12.76
N MET A 467 -17.24 -6.35 -11.51
CA MET A 467 -18.59 -5.90 -11.17
C MET A 467 -18.77 -4.41 -11.44
N TYR A 468 -17.85 -3.55 -10.97
CA TYR A 468 -18.01 -2.11 -11.18
C TYR A 468 -18.00 -1.72 -12.67
N ARG A 469 -17.19 -2.41 -13.50
CA ARG A 469 -17.09 -2.12 -14.94
C ARG A 469 -18.41 -2.33 -15.66
N ALA A 470 -19.21 -3.29 -15.21
CA ALA A 470 -20.55 -3.52 -15.72
C ALA A 470 -21.54 -2.43 -15.26
N PHE A 471 -21.30 -1.79 -14.12
CA PHE A 471 -22.14 -0.72 -13.57
C PHE A 471 -21.78 0.68 -14.07
N VAL A 472 -20.57 0.91 -14.61
CA VAL A 472 -20.13 2.26 -15.06
C VAL A 472 -21.18 3.02 -15.88
N PRO A 473 -21.87 2.44 -16.89
CA PRO A 473 -22.93 3.14 -17.61
C PRO A 473 -24.04 3.68 -16.70
N ALA A 474 -24.48 2.88 -15.74
CA ALA A 474 -25.55 3.22 -14.81
C ALA A 474 -25.09 4.25 -13.76
N ILE A 475 -23.84 4.13 -13.29
CA ILE A 475 -23.23 5.07 -12.37
C ILE A 475 -23.12 6.46 -13.03
N LEU A 476 -22.72 6.52 -14.30
CA LEU A 476 -22.71 7.75 -15.12
C LEU A 476 -24.11 8.36 -15.25
N GLU A 477 -25.11 7.54 -15.59
CA GLU A 477 -26.51 8.00 -15.72
C GLU A 477 -27.08 8.56 -14.41
N ARG A 478 -26.55 8.12 -13.26
CA ARG A 478 -26.89 8.62 -11.92
C ARG A 478 -26.05 9.82 -11.47
N GLY A 479 -25.11 10.27 -12.28
CA GLY A 479 -24.19 11.37 -11.93
C GLY A 479 -23.15 10.98 -10.87
N GLY A 480 -22.86 9.70 -10.71
CA GLY A 480 -21.83 9.20 -9.80
C GLY A 480 -20.41 9.38 -10.34
N LEU A 481 -20.26 9.49 -11.67
CA LEU A 481 -18.96 9.67 -12.36
C LEU A 481 -19.03 10.86 -13.32
N GLU A 482 -17.89 11.51 -13.54
CA GLU A 482 -17.72 12.55 -14.54
C GLU A 482 -17.17 11.97 -15.86
N GLY A 483 -17.51 12.59 -17.00
CA GLY A 483 -17.07 12.16 -18.32
C GLY A 483 -18.10 11.34 -19.10
N THR A 484 -17.65 10.73 -20.21
CA THR A 484 -18.52 9.94 -21.11
C THR A 484 -18.25 8.44 -21.02
N LYS A 485 -19.19 7.63 -21.53
CA LYS A 485 -19.04 6.17 -21.60
C LYS A 485 -17.78 5.77 -22.39
N GLU A 486 -17.45 6.49 -23.45
CA GLU A 486 -16.26 6.24 -24.27
C GLU A 486 -14.97 6.55 -23.52
N GLN A 487 -14.92 7.65 -22.78
CA GLN A 487 -13.74 8.01 -21.96
C GLN A 487 -13.45 6.94 -20.90
N TRP A 488 -14.50 6.48 -20.20
CA TRP A 488 -14.38 5.40 -19.21
C TRP A 488 -14.04 4.05 -19.83
N ALA A 489 -14.56 3.74 -21.02
CA ALA A 489 -14.22 2.50 -21.71
C ALA A 489 -12.71 2.44 -22.04
N VAL A 490 -12.13 3.55 -22.50
CA VAL A 490 -10.68 3.63 -22.72
C VAL A 490 -9.92 3.47 -21.41
N ALA A 491 -10.32 4.19 -20.35
CA ALA A 491 -9.67 4.12 -19.04
C ALA A 491 -9.67 2.70 -18.46
N MET A 492 -10.81 2.00 -18.48
CA MET A 492 -10.92 0.63 -17.97
C MET A 492 -10.03 -0.36 -18.73
N VAL A 493 -9.97 -0.27 -20.06
CA VAL A 493 -9.13 -1.17 -20.89
C VAL A 493 -7.65 -0.92 -20.61
N ILE A 494 -7.22 0.35 -20.56
CA ILE A 494 -5.83 0.71 -20.29
C ILE A 494 -5.44 0.34 -18.86
N SER A 495 -6.32 0.55 -17.88
CA SER A 495 -6.09 0.15 -16.50
C SER A 495 -5.89 -1.37 -16.37
N SER A 496 -6.77 -2.18 -16.98
CA SER A 496 -6.61 -3.64 -16.93
C SER A 496 -5.34 -4.10 -17.65
N LEU A 497 -4.94 -3.47 -18.76
CA LEU A 497 -3.66 -3.78 -19.40
C LEU A 497 -2.46 -3.38 -18.53
N ASN A 498 -2.54 -2.25 -17.84
CA ASN A 498 -1.50 -1.82 -16.89
C ASN A 498 -1.37 -2.84 -15.75
N VAL A 499 -2.47 -3.21 -15.10
CA VAL A 499 -2.48 -4.23 -14.03
C VAL A 499 -1.91 -5.56 -14.53
N ALA A 500 -2.33 -6.04 -15.70
CA ALA A 500 -1.80 -7.28 -16.29
C ALA A 500 -0.30 -7.19 -16.64
N SER A 501 0.25 -5.99 -16.80
CA SER A 501 1.66 -5.76 -17.12
C SER A 501 2.56 -5.67 -15.88
N GLU A 502 2.01 -5.20 -14.77
CA GLU A 502 2.73 -4.97 -13.52
C GLU A 502 2.69 -6.18 -12.59
N GLN A 503 1.58 -6.92 -12.58
CA GLN A 503 1.36 -8.02 -11.65
C GLN A 503 2.00 -9.33 -12.16
N PRO A 504 2.56 -10.17 -11.27
CA PRO A 504 3.10 -11.48 -11.65
C PRO A 504 2.05 -12.36 -12.34
N VAL A 505 2.50 -13.18 -13.29
CA VAL A 505 1.59 -14.12 -13.97
C VAL A 505 1.05 -15.11 -12.96
N GLY A 506 -0.27 -15.10 -12.78
CA GLY A 506 -0.97 -15.99 -11.86
C GLY A 506 -1.31 -15.38 -10.49
N ASP A 507 -0.95 -14.12 -10.28
CA ASP A 507 -1.41 -13.29 -9.17
C ASP A 507 -2.93 -13.02 -9.24
N GLU A 508 -3.58 -12.75 -8.09
CA GLU A 508 -5.03 -12.53 -8.05
C GLU A 508 -5.47 -11.29 -8.85
N TYR A 509 -4.73 -10.18 -8.77
CA TYR A 509 -5.01 -8.98 -9.56
C TYR A 509 -4.79 -9.22 -11.06
N TYR A 510 -3.75 -10.00 -11.41
CA TYR A 510 -3.52 -10.43 -12.79
C TYR A 510 -4.72 -11.20 -13.34
N TYR A 511 -5.30 -12.12 -12.58
CA TYR A 511 -6.49 -12.86 -13.03
C TYR A 511 -7.70 -11.95 -13.28
N GLY A 512 -7.94 -10.96 -12.42
CA GLY A 512 -9.02 -9.98 -12.62
C GLY A 512 -8.85 -9.19 -13.91
N ALA A 513 -7.65 -8.68 -14.16
CA ALA A 513 -7.31 -7.97 -15.39
C ALA A 513 -7.50 -8.84 -16.64
N ILE A 514 -7.01 -10.08 -16.62
CA ILE A 514 -7.14 -10.99 -17.77
C ILE A 514 -8.60 -11.37 -18.05
N TYR A 515 -9.39 -11.62 -17.01
CA TYR A 515 -10.80 -11.98 -17.18
C TYR A 515 -11.59 -10.88 -17.89
N THR A 516 -11.35 -9.62 -17.54
CA THR A 516 -12.01 -8.47 -18.17
C THR A 516 -11.55 -8.22 -19.62
N LEU A 517 -10.28 -8.51 -19.94
CA LEU A 517 -9.71 -8.29 -21.28
C LEU A 517 -10.00 -9.40 -22.29
N ASN A 518 -10.01 -10.67 -21.86
CA ASN A 518 -9.99 -11.82 -22.76
C ASN A 518 -11.07 -11.79 -23.84
N ARG A 519 -12.34 -11.64 -23.44
CA ARG A 519 -13.46 -11.64 -24.39
C ARG A 519 -13.48 -10.40 -25.29
N LEU A 520 -13.02 -9.25 -24.79
CA LEU A 520 -12.92 -8.03 -25.59
C LEU A 520 -11.98 -8.22 -26.78
N PHE A 521 -10.84 -8.89 -26.56
CA PHE A 521 -9.89 -9.22 -27.62
C PHE A 521 -10.34 -10.41 -28.48
N GLU A 522 -10.93 -11.45 -27.88
CA GLU A 522 -11.43 -12.63 -28.61
C GLU A 522 -12.52 -12.25 -29.62
N GLU A 523 -13.45 -11.38 -29.23
CA GLU A 523 -14.55 -10.91 -30.08
C GLU A 523 -14.12 -9.75 -31.02
N GLY A 524 -12.87 -9.28 -30.95
CA GLY A 524 -12.34 -8.21 -31.79
C GLY A 524 -12.91 -6.81 -31.49
N VAL A 525 -13.56 -6.65 -30.34
CA VAL A 525 -14.06 -5.36 -29.84
C VAL A 525 -12.90 -4.44 -29.50
N VAL A 526 -11.84 -5.02 -28.92
CA VAL A 526 -10.55 -4.38 -28.69
C VAL A 526 -9.50 -5.10 -29.51
N THR A 527 -8.67 -4.34 -30.22
CA THR A 527 -7.54 -4.88 -30.98
C THR A 527 -6.24 -4.20 -30.60
N PHE A 528 -5.13 -4.93 -30.72
CA PHE A 528 -3.79 -4.39 -30.58
C PHE A 528 -3.01 -4.59 -31.88
N SER A 529 -2.55 -3.49 -32.48
CA SER A 529 -1.74 -3.54 -33.70
C SER A 529 -0.84 -2.31 -33.81
N GLY A 530 0.39 -2.48 -34.31
CA GLY A 530 1.31 -1.35 -34.53
C GLY A 530 1.69 -0.57 -33.27
N GLY A 531 1.64 -1.19 -32.09
CA GLY A 531 1.91 -0.52 -30.81
C GLY A 531 0.74 0.35 -30.33
N LYS A 532 -0.46 0.15 -30.87
CA LYS A 532 -1.66 0.90 -30.51
C LYS A 532 -2.82 -0.02 -30.18
N ILE A 533 -3.63 0.41 -29.21
CA ILE A 533 -4.85 -0.25 -28.76
C ILE A 533 -6.03 0.49 -29.40
N HIS A 534 -6.99 -0.24 -29.95
CA HIS A 534 -8.16 0.35 -30.58
C HIS A 534 -9.43 -0.32 -30.07
N ILE A 535 -10.42 0.49 -29.66
CA ILE A 535 -11.77 0.06 -29.28
C ILE A 535 -12.69 0.36 -30.47
N HIS A 536 -13.21 -0.69 -31.11
CA HIS A 536 -14.04 -0.59 -32.32
C HIS A 536 -15.52 -0.35 -32.00
N ASP A 537 -16.00 -0.88 -30.88
CA ASP A 537 -17.41 -0.85 -30.50
C ASP A 537 -17.57 -0.69 -28.98
N PHE A 538 -17.83 0.54 -28.54
CA PHE A 538 -18.00 0.87 -27.13
C PHE A 538 -19.25 0.21 -26.51
N GLU A 539 -20.34 0.10 -27.26
CA GLU A 539 -21.58 -0.51 -26.76
C GLU A 539 -21.41 -2.02 -26.57
N ARG A 540 -20.74 -2.70 -27.51
CA ARG A 540 -20.41 -4.12 -27.35
C ARG A 540 -19.44 -4.35 -26.18
N LEU A 541 -18.49 -3.45 -25.93
CA LEU A 541 -17.60 -3.53 -24.76
C LEU A 541 -18.41 -3.57 -23.45
N TYR A 542 -19.37 -2.65 -23.28
CA TYR A 542 -20.22 -2.64 -22.09
C TYR A 542 -21.15 -3.85 -22.01
N ALA A 543 -21.65 -4.35 -23.15
CA ALA A 543 -22.43 -5.58 -23.19
C ALA A 543 -21.60 -6.79 -22.73
N ILE A 544 -20.34 -6.91 -23.16
CA ILE A 544 -19.42 -7.98 -22.71
C ILE A 544 -19.15 -7.87 -21.21
N ASN A 545 -18.89 -6.66 -20.68
CA ASN A 545 -18.71 -6.46 -19.25
C ASN A 545 -19.95 -6.90 -18.45
N LYS A 546 -21.16 -6.60 -18.95
CA LYS A 546 -22.42 -7.05 -18.34
C LYS A 546 -22.57 -8.58 -18.37
N GLU A 547 -22.24 -9.23 -19.49
CA GLU A 547 -22.26 -10.69 -19.61
C GLU A 547 -21.23 -11.38 -18.68
N ASN A 548 -20.05 -10.77 -18.51
CA ASN A 548 -19.02 -11.25 -17.59
C ASN A 548 -19.47 -11.13 -16.13
N ALA A 549 -20.03 -9.98 -15.74
CA ALA A 549 -20.61 -9.79 -14.41
C ALA A 549 -21.76 -10.79 -14.14
N GLN A 550 -22.65 -11.03 -15.12
CA GLN A 550 -23.70 -12.06 -15.00
C GLN A 550 -23.12 -13.46 -14.77
N SER A 551 -22.02 -13.79 -15.44
CA SER A 551 -21.33 -15.08 -15.25
C SER A 551 -20.75 -15.23 -13.84
N LEU A 552 -20.25 -14.14 -13.26
CA LEU A 552 -19.76 -14.13 -11.88
C LEU A 552 -20.89 -14.20 -10.84
N VAL A 553 -22.02 -13.52 -11.07
CA VAL A 553 -23.21 -13.67 -10.23
C VAL A 553 -23.68 -15.13 -10.25
N ALA A 554 -23.73 -15.76 -11.43
CA ALA A 554 -24.07 -17.17 -11.55
C ALA A 554 -23.07 -18.07 -10.79
N LEU A 555 -21.78 -17.77 -10.83
CA LEU A 555 -20.75 -18.52 -10.09
C LEU A 555 -20.94 -18.42 -8.56
N HIS A 556 -21.24 -17.23 -8.02
CA HIS A 556 -21.44 -17.03 -6.58
C HIS A 556 -22.71 -17.69 -6.06
N THR A 557 -23.74 -17.78 -6.90
CA THR A 557 -25.02 -18.41 -6.56
C THR A 557 -25.07 -19.92 -6.84
N ASP A 558 -24.06 -20.50 -7.49
CA ASP A 558 -23.99 -21.94 -7.74
C ASP A 558 -23.65 -22.69 -6.44
N GLU A 559 -24.63 -23.41 -5.88
CA GLU A 559 -24.45 -24.25 -4.70
C GLU A 559 -23.63 -25.52 -4.99
N THR A 560 -23.46 -25.88 -6.26
CA THR A 560 -22.69 -27.06 -6.67
C THR A 560 -21.22 -26.76 -6.88
N ILE A 561 -20.82 -25.47 -6.86
CA ILE A 561 -19.42 -25.10 -7.00
C ILE A 561 -18.60 -25.66 -5.83
N ASP A 562 -17.39 -26.08 -6.14
CA ASP A 562 -16.39 -26.54 -5.17
C ASP A 562 -15.02 -26.00 -5.58
N GLU A 563 -14.01 -26.21 -4.74
CA GLU A 563 -12.66 -25.72 -5.01
C GLU A 563 -12.09 -26.23 -6.33
N GLN A 564 -12.35 -27.50 -6.68
CA GLN A 564 -11.85 -28.07 -7.93
C GLN A 564 -12.48 -27.39 -9.15
N LYS A 565 -13.81 -27.21 -9.14
CA LYS A 565 -14.53 -26.51 -10.21
C LYS A 565 -14.13 -25.03 -10.29
N THR A 566 -13.89 -24.39 -9.16
CA THR A 566 -13.40 -23.00 -9.09
C THR A 566 -12.04 -22.87 -9.76
N ARG A 567 -11.09 -23.75 -9.43
CA ARG A 567 -9.77 -23.79 -10.10
C ARG A 567 -9.88 -24.04 -11.60
N VAL A 568 -10.79 -24.90 -12.03
CA VAL A 568 -11.05 -25.14 -13.47
C VAL A 568 -11.63 -23.89 -14.13
N TRP A 569 -12.54 -23.19 -13.45
CA TRP A 569 -13.11 -21.93 -13.92
C TRP A 569 -12.04 -20.86 -14.08
N ILE A 570 -11.18 -20.66 -13.08
CA ILE A 570 -10.07 -19.68 -13.13
C ILE A 570 -9.13 -20.02 -14.30
N ARG A 571 -8.68 -21.27 -14.41
CA ARG A 571 -7.77 -21.69 -15.51
C ARG A 571 -8.38 -21.52 -16.89
N LYS A 572 -9.69 -21.66 -17.02
CA LYS A 572 -10.40 -21.53 -18.30
C LYS A 572 -10.57 -20.06 -18.67
N ASN A 573 -10.98 -19.22 -17.73
CA ASN A 573 -11.45 -17.87 -18.04
C ASN A 573 -10.39 -16.78 -17.78
N CYS A 574 -9.44 -17.01 -16.86
CA CYS A 574 -8.40 -16.05 -16.47
C CYS A 574 -7.03 -16.38 -17.07
N ARG A 575 -6.97 -17.24 -18.08
CA ARG A 575 -5.75 -17.49 -18.85
C ARG A 575 -5.65 -16.47 -19.98
N ALA A 576 -4.55 -15.74 -20.05
CA ALA A 576 -4.38 -14.71 -21.07
C ALA A 576 -4.35 -15.32 -22.48
N LEU A 577 -5.10 -14.70 -23.39
CA LEU A 577 -4.94 -14.94 -24.82
C LEU A 577 -3.58 -14.40 -25.29
N PRO A 578 -2.96 -15.00 -26.32
CA PRO A 578 -1.65 -14.55 -26.82
C PRO A 578 -1.60 -13.05 -27.14
N ILE A 579 -2.67 -12.50 -27.72
CA ILE A 579 -2.76 -11.08 -28.07
C ILE A 579 -2.89 -10.17 -26.84
N VAL A 580 -3.53 -10.65 -25.76
CA VAL A 580 -3.63 -9.91 -24.49
C VAL A 580 -2.26 -9.88 -23.81
N SER A 581 -1.54 -11.01 -23.79
CA SER A 581 -0.16 -11.07 -23.29
C SER A 581 0.79 -10.16 -24.07
N GLU A 582 0.64 -10.12 -25.41
CA GLU A 582 1.43 -9.24 -26.27
C GLU A 582 1.17 -7.76 -25.95
N ALA A 583 -0.11 -7.37 -25.83
CA ALA A 583 -0.50 -6.00 -25.48
C ALA A 583 0.00 -5.60 -24.07
N ALA A 584 -0.17 -6.47 -23.07
CA ALA A 584 0.31 -6.21 -21.70
C ALA A 584 1.84 -6.09 -21.64
N GLN A 585 2.58 -6.94 -22.36
CA GLN A 585 4.03 -6.82 -22.46
C GLN A 585 4.45 -5.50 -23.12
N PHE A 586 3.73 -5.07 -24.17
CA PHE A 586 4.00 -3.79 -24.80
C PHE A 586 3.76 -2.61 -23.84
N VAL A 587 2.69 -2.65 -23.04
CA VAL A 587 2.44 -1.66 -21.97
C VAL A 587 3.59 -1.67 -20.95
N LYS A 588 4.07 -2.84 -20.53
CA LYS A 588 5.22 -2.98 -19.63
C LYS A 588 6.48 -2.31 -20.18
N GLU A 589 6.79 -2.53 -21.46
CA GLU A 589 7.96 -1.92 -22.09
C GLU A 589 7.80 -0.41 -22.28
N PHE A 590 6.59 0.06 -22.64
CA PHE A 590 6.29 1.48 -22.74
C PHE A 590 6.40 2.19 -21.38
N ALA A 591 5.91 1.57 -20.31
CA ALA A 591 5.99 2.09 -18.95
C ALA A 591 7.43 2.31 -18.45
N LYS A 592 8.42 1.59 -19.00
CA LYS A 592 9.85 1.82 -18.71
C LYS A 592 10.42 3.06 -19.40
N THR A 593 9.71 3.65 -20.36
CA THR A 593 10.16 4.81 -21.14
C THR A 593 9.66 6.15 -20.60
N ILE A 594 8.75 6.09 -19.61
CA ILE A 594 8.08 7.22 -18.97
C ILE A 594 8.51 7.27 -17.51
#